data_AF-A0ABD3UF37-F1
#
_entry.id   AF-A0ABD3UF37-F1
#
_cell.length_a   1.000
_cell.length_b   1.000
_cell.length_c   1.000
_cell.angle_alpha   90.00
_cell.angle_beta   90.00
_cell.angle_gamma   90.00
#
_symmetry.space_group_name_H-M   'P 1'
#
loop_
_entity.id
_entity.type
_entity.pdbx_description
1 polymer ?
#
loop_
_entity_poly.entity_id
_entity_poly.type
_entity_poly.pdbx_seq_one_letter_code
_entity_poly.pdbx_strand_id
1 'polypeptide(L)'
;MSGILLGNDGQGKMSEYIESGILLGNDGQGKMRKYSISGILLGNDGQGEMREYIESGILLGNDGQGKMREYIESGILLRNDGQGKMREYIESGILLGNDGQGKMREYIESGILLGNDGQGKMREYIESGILLGNDGQGKMREYIESGILLGNDGQGKMREYIESGIRLGNDGQGKMRKYIESGILHGNDGQGKMREYIESGILLGNVGQGKIREYIESVH
;
A
#
# COMPACT_ATOMS: atom_id res chain seq x y z
N MET A 1 -25.69 0.95 16.52
CA MET A 1 -26.84 1.22 15.60
C MET A 1 -26.68 0.34 14.39
N SER A 2 -27.79 -0.27 13.95
CA SER A 2 -27.84 -1.22 12.84
C SER A 2 -28.70 -0.68 11.71
N GLY A 3 -28.20 -0.67 10.48
CA GLY A 3 -28.99 -0.26 9.30
C GLY A 3 -28.20 0.56 8.27
N ILE A 4 -28.91 1.26 7.39
CA ILE A 4 -28.31 2.22 6.45
C ILE A 4 -28.37 3.61 7.08
N LEU A 5 -27.22 4.24 7.22
CA LEU A 5 -27.08 5.63 7.66
C LEU A 5 -26.62 6.48 6.46
N LEU A 6 -27.34 7.56 6.22
CA LEU A 6 -26.88 8.62 5.32
C LEU A 6 -25.90 9.49 6.11
N GLY A 7 -24.76 9.78 5.50
CA GLY A 7 -23.69 10.56 6.10
C GLY A 7 -24.09 12.00 6.38
N ASN A 8 -23.31 12.63 7.23
CA ASN A 8 -23.45 14.00 7.66
C ASN A 8 -22.33 14.84 7.06
N ASP A 9 -22.70 15.77 6.18
CA ASP A 9 -21.74 16.74 5.67
C ASP A 9 -21.52 17.86 6.68
N GLY A 10 -20.27 18.24 6.93
CA GLY A 10 -20.01 19.23 7.97
C GLY A 10 -18.62 19.78 8.13
N GLN A 11 -18.54 20.86 8.91
CA GLN A 11 -17.29 21.50 9.31
C GLN A 11 -17.01 21.27 10.80
N GLY A 12 -15.75 21.14 11.17
CA GLY A 12 -15.31 21.09 12.57
C GLY A 12 -14.92 19.69 13.01
N LYS A 13 -15.54 19.18 14.08
CA LYS A 13 -15.24 17.85 14.63
C LYS A 13 -16.46 16.96 14.46
N MET A 14 -16.28 15.85 13.75
CA MET A 14 -17.32 14.84 13.54
C MET A 14 -16.83 13.48 14.02
N SER A 15 -17.71 12.76 14.70
CA SER A 15 -17.44 11.42 15.22
C SER A 15 -18.67 10.56 15.01
N GLU A 16 -18.51 9.44 14.32
CA GLU A 16 -19.59 8.49 14.06
C GLU A 16 -19.21 7.10 14.54
N TYR A 17 -20.21 6.37 15.02
CA TYR A 17 -20.07 5.01 15.52
C TYR A 17 -21.20 4.15 14.95
N ILE A 18 -20.81 3.05 14.32
CA ILE A 18 -21.72 2.07 13.71
C ILE A 18 -21.39 0.71 14.27
N GLU A 19 -22.44 -0.02 14.65
CA GLU A 19 -22.30 -1.37 15.17
C GLU A 19 -22.47 -2.39 14.04
N SER A 20 -23.46 -2.16 13.18
CA SER A 20 -23.59 -2.91 11.94
C SER A 20 -24.26 -2.10 10.83
N GLY A 21 -23.88 -2.33 9.58
CA GLY A 21 -24.64 -1.85 8.43
C GLY A 21 -23.84 -1.02 7.43
N ILE A 22 -24.49 -0.04 6.80
CA ILE A 22 -23.92 0.71 5.69
C ILE A 22 -23.95 2.21 5.99
N LEU A 23 -22.83 2.87 5.76
CA LEU A 23 -22.70 4.33 5.83
C LEU A 23 -22.43 4.89 4.44
N LEU A 24 -23.23 5.85 4.01
CA LEU A 24 -23.19 6.41 2.66
C LEU A 24 -22.89 7.91 2.68
N GLY A 25 -21.85 8.37 1.98
CA GLY A 25 -21.68 9.78 1.59
C GLY A 25 -21.41 10.71 2.77
N ASN A 26 -20.17 10.75 3.25
CA ASN A 26 -19.79 11.48 4.45
C ASN A 26 -18.66 12.47 4.15
N ASP A 27 -19.03 13.71 3.85
CA ASP A 27 -18.07 14.69 3.38
C ASP A 27 -17.79 15.78 4.43
N GLY A 28 -16.53 16.14 4.66
CA GLY A 28 -16.29 17.14 5.69
C GLY A 28 -14.95 17.83 5.74
N GLN A 29 -14.95 18.98 6.41
CA GLN A 29 -13.76 19.76 6.68
C GLN A 29 -13.45 19.76 8.18
N GLY A 30 -12.21 19.43 8.55
CA GLY A 30 -11.74 19.47 9.94
C GLY A 30 -11.27 18.12 10.42
N LYS A 31 -11.82 17.62 11.53
CA LYS A 31 -11.43 16.34 12.15
C LYS A 31 -12.59 15.37 12.11
N MET A 32 -12.43 14.29 11.37
CA MET A 32 -13.45 13.25 11.24
C MET A 32 -12.94 11.94 11.84
N ARG A 33 -13.81 11.26 12.57
CA ARG A 33 -13.55 9.94 13.15
C ARG A 33 -14.73 9.03 12.90
N LYS A 34 -14.48 7.87 12.31
CA LYS A 34 -15.50 6.85 12.12
C LYS A 34 -15.03 5.55 12.75
N TYR A 35 -15.95 4.88 13.43
CA TYR A 35 -15.73 3.57 13.99
C TYR A 35 -16.87 2.67 13.54
N SER A 36 -16.54 1.51 12.98
CA SER A 36 -17.48 0.49 12.56
C SER A 36 -17.05 -0.87 13.12
N ILE A 37 -17.96 -1.56 13.80
CA ILE A 37 -17.71 -2.96 14.20
C ILE A 37 -17.84 -3.86 12.97
N SER A 38 -18.96 -3.75 12.26
CA SER A 38 -19.21 -4.52 11.05
C SER A 38 -19.89 -3.67 9.99
N GLY A 39 -19.44 -3.68 8.74
CA GLY A 39 -20.22 -3.00 7.71
C GLY A 39 -19.48 -2.53 6.48
N ILE A 40 -20.15 -1.64 5.76
CA ILE A 40 -19.63 -1.03 4.54
C ILE A 40 -19.65 0.49 4.72
N LEU A 41 -18.50 1.13 4.53
CA LEU A 41 -18.36 2.58 4.48
C LEU A 41 -18.13 2.98 3.02
N LEU A 42 -18.94 3.90 2.51
CA LEU A 42 -18.99 4.28 1.09
C LEU A 42 -18.92 5.79 0.92
N GLY A 43 -18.00 6.28 0.09
CA GLY A 43 -17.97 7.69 -0.35
C GLY A 43 -17.67 8.62 0.81
N ASN A 44 -16.45 8.54 1.33
CA ASN A 44 -16.03 9.32 2.49
C ASN A 44 -15.03 10.37 2.03
N ASP A 45 -15.44 11.62 1.82
CA ASP A 45 -14.50 12.63 1.33
C ASP A 45 -14.16 13.69 2.37
N GLY A 46 -12.94 14.21 2.39
CA GLY A 46 -12.67 15.28 3.34
C GLY A 46 -11.36 16.01 3.30
N GLN A 47 -11.37 17.20 3.91
CA GLN A 47 -10.20 18.04 4.09
C GLN A 47 -9.85 18.15 5.57
N GLY A 48 -8.64 17.77 5.96
CA GLY A 48 -8.13 17.90 7.32
C GLY A 48 -7.54 16.62 7.88
N GLU A 49 -8.05 16.15 9.02
CA GLU A 49 -7.63 14.89 9.64
C GLU A 49 -8.79 13.90 9.66
N MET A 50 -8.69 12.83 8.88
CA MET A 50 -9.66 11.72 8.84
C MET A 50 -9.07 10.50 9.53
N ARG A 51 -9.92 9.79 10.28
CA ARG A 51 -9.59 8.52 10.90
C ARG A 51 -10.75 7.56 10.80
N GLU A 52 -10.51 6.39 10.25
CA GLU A 52 -11.50 5.33 10.16
C GLU A 52 -10.95 4.07 10.82
N TYR A 53 -11.81 3.43 11.60
CA TYR A 53 -11.54 2.14 12.23
C TYR A 53 -12.68 1.20 11.87
N ILE A 54 -12.33 0.05 11.31
CA ILE A 54 -13.27 -0.99 10.93
C ILE A 54 -12.77 -2.31 11.52
N GLU A 55 -13.55 -2.93 12.39
CA GLU A 55 -13.21 -4.26 12.92
C GLU A 55 -13.43 -5.32 11.83
N SER A 56 -14.59 -5.31 11.17
CA SER A 56 -14.84 -6.14 10.00
C SER A 56 -15.61 -5.41 8.90
N GLY A 57 -15.16 -5.49 7.65
CA GLY A 57 -15.98 -5.02 6.53
C GLY A 57 -15.25 -4.43 5.34
N ILE A 58 -15.91 -3.47 4.69
CA ILE A 58 -15.44 -2.88 3.43
C ILE A 58 -15.41 -1.35 3.57
N LEU A 59 -14.31 -0.74 3.16
CA LEU A 59 -14.22 0.71 2.93
C LEU A 59 -14.01 0.95 1.44
N LEU A 60 -14.87 1.76 0.83
CA LEU A 60 -14.86 2.03 -0.60
C LEU A 60 -14.99 3.52 -0.90
N GLY A 61 -14.08 4.05 -1.72
CA GLY A 61 -14.14 5.42 -2.24
C GLY A 61 -13.94 6.43 -1.11
N ASN A 62 -12.73 6.51 -0.59
CA ASN A 62 -12.38 7.45 0.48
C ASN A 62 -11.38 8.44 -0.11
N ASP A 63 -11.76 9.71 -0.29
CA ASP A 63 -10.87 10.69 -0.90
C ASP A 63 -10.54 11.82 0.07
N GLY A 64 -9.27 12.25 0.15
CA GLY A 64 -8.94 13.26 1.13
C GLY A 64 -7.72 14.12 0.91
N GLN A 65 -7.82 15.35 1.42
CA GLN A 65 -6.69 16.28 1.52
C GLN A 65 -6.29 16.47 2.97
N GLY A 66 -5.02 16.20 3.30
CA GLY A 66 -4.45 16.41 4.62
C GLY A 66 -3.85 15.15 5.22
N LYS A 67 -4.45 14.62 6.29
CA LYS A 67 -4.00 13.40 6.96
C LYS A 67 -5.12 12.39 7.04
N MET A 68 -4.94 11.25 6.39
CA MET A 68 -5.84 10.11 6.47
C MET A 68 -5.19 8.99 7.28
N ARG A 69 -6.00 8.28 8.05
CA ARG A 69 -5.60 7.08 8.76
C ARG A 69 -6.73 6.07 8.74
N GLU A 70 -6.47 4.91 8.17
CA GLU A 70 -7.41 3.80 8.21
C GLU A 70 -6.79 2.63 8.95
N TYR A 71 -7.65 1.97 9.71
CA TYR A 71 -7.36 0.73 10.39
C TYR A 71 -8.48 -0.24 10.10
N ILE A 72 -8.15 -1.38 9.51
CA ILE A 72 -9.07 -2.47 9.21
C ILE A 72 -8.52 -3.74 9.83
N GLU A 73 -9.24 -4.33 10.78
CA GLU A 73 -8.81 -5.60 11.38
C GLU A 73 -9.07 -6.77 10.42
N SER A 74 -10.24 -6.82 9.80
CA SER A 74 -10.54 -7.82 8.76
C SER A 74 -11.41 -7.25 7.65
N GLY A 75 -10.90 -7.17 6.42
CA GLY A 75 -11.73 -6.55 5.38
C GLY A 75 -11.08 -6.23 4.05
N ILE A 76 -11.75 -5.36 3.32
CA ILE A 76 -11.29 -4.85 2.03
C ILE A 76 -11.31 -3.33 2.04
N LEU A 77 -10.21 -2.73 1.61
CA LEU A 77 -10.13 -1.31 1.31
C LEU A 77 -9.99 -1.15 -0.21
N LEU A 78 -10.87 -0.34 -0.80
CA LEU A 78 -10.90 -0.08 -2.23
C LEU A 78 -10.90 1.42 -2.51
N ARG A 79 -10.07 1.86 -3.47
CA ARG A 79 -10.10 3.22 -4.04
C ARG A 79 -9.97 4.29 -2.96
N ASN A 80 -8.80 4.38 -2.33
CA ASN A 80 -8.49 5.45 -1.39
C ASN A 80 -7.54 6.45 -2.04
N ASP A 81 -8.02 7.66 -2.34
CA ASP A 81 -7.22 8.66 -3.03
C ASP A 81 -6.87 9.86 -2.14
N GLY A 82 -5.59 10.24 -2.10
CA GLY A 82 -5.13 11.18 -1.08
C GLY A 82 -4.10 12.20 -1.52
N GLN A 83 -4.29 13.46 -1.11
CA GLN A 83 -3.21 14.45 -1.08
C GLN A 83 -2.75 14.72 0.35
N GLY A 84 -1.46 14.48 0.62
CA GLY A 84 -0.83 14.80 1.90
C GLY A 84 -0.19 13.59 2.57
N LYS A 85 -0.79 13.09 3.66
CA LYS A 85 -0.29 11.95 4.44
C LYS A 85 -1.37 10.90 4.59
N MET A 86 -1.22 9.77 3.93
CA MET A 86 -2.06 8.60 4.08
C MET A 86 -1.35 7.56 4.93
N ARG A 87 -2.11 6.84 5.75
CA ARG A 87 -1.63 5.69 6.50
C ARG A 87 -2.73 4.66 6.59
N GLU A 88 -2.40 3.44 6.21
CA GLU A 88 -3.34 2.35 6.25
C GLU A 88 -2.70 1.19 7.00
N TYR A 89 -3.54 0.51 7.77
CA TYR A 89 -3.18 -0.68 8.50
C TYR A 89 -4.30 -1.69 8.27
N ILE A 90 -3.94 -2.84 7.74
CA ILE A 90 -4.84 -3.97 7.52
C ILE A 90 -4.23 -5.18 8.21
N GLU A 91 -4.92 -5.73 9.21
CA GLU A 91 -4.45 -6.95 9.86
C GLU A 91 -4.69 -8.17 8.98
N SER A 92 -5.90 -8.32 8.44
CA SER A 92 -6.21 -9.35 7.46
C SER A 92 -7.09 -8.83 6.34
N GLY A 93 -6.65 -8.91 5.08
CA GLY A 93 -7.50 -8.38 4.02
C GLY A 93 -6.89 -8.11 2.66
N ILE A 94 -7.60 -7.28 1.90
CA ILE A 94 -7.19 -6.84 0.57
C ILE A 94 -7.21 -5.32 0.53
N LEU A 95 -6.16 -4.76 -0.06
CA LEU A 95 -6.07 -3.36 -0.41
C LEU A 95 -5.98 -3.23 -1.93
N LEU A 96 -6.86 -2.44 -2.52
CA LEU A 96 -6.97 -2.30 -3.97
C LEU A 96 -7.09 -0.84 -4.40
N GLY A 97 -6.15 -0.39 -5.22
CA GLY A 97 -6.27 0.84 -5.99
C GLY A 97 -6.16 2.11 -5.15
N ASN A 98 -5.07 2.28 -4.39
CA ASN A 98 -4.81 3.53 -3.69
C ASN A 98 -3.92 4.46 -4.49
N ASP A 99 -4.40 5.68 -4.74
CA ASP A 99 -3.60 6.69 -5.40
C ASP A 99 -3.25 7.86 -4.46
N GLY A 100 -2.00 8.32 -4.49
CA GLY A 100 -1.61 9.37 -3.56
C GLY A 100 -0.51 10.33 -3.99
N GLN A 101 -0.69 11.60 -3.63
CA GLN A 101 0.37 12.60 -3.67
C GLN A 101 0.86 12.93 -2.26
N GLY A 102 2.15 12.78 -2.01
CA GLY A 102 2.80 13.17 -0.76
C GLY A 102 3.48 12.01 -0.04
N LYS A 103 2.91 11.54 1.06
CA LYS A 103 3.45 10.44 1.88
C LYS A 103 2.38 9.38 2.13
N MET A 104 2.58 8.22 1.54
CA MET A 104 1.76 7.03 1.75
C MET A 104 2.53 6.04 2.64
N ARG A 105 1.79 5.33 3.49
CA ARG A 105 2.31 4.21 4.27
C ARG A 105 1.24 3.16 4.41
N GLU A 106 1.55 1.96 3.99
CA GLU A 106 0.66 0.81 4.11
C GLU A 106 1.35 -0.26 4.92
N TYR A 107 0.56 -0.90 5.77
CA TYR A 107 0.96 -2.04 6.56
C TYR A 107 -0.12 -3.09 6.40
N ILE A 108 0.27 -4.28 5.95
CA ILE A 108 -0.60 -5.44 5.84
C ILE A 108 0.06 -6.58 6.60
N GLU A 109 -0.61 -7.11 7.62
CA GLU A 109 -0.09 -8.29 8.34
C GLU A 109 -0.32 -9.56 7.52
N SER A 110 -1.53 -9.77 7.03
CA SER A 110 -1.84 -10.89 6.12
C SER A 110 -2.78 -10.45 5.00
N GLY A 111 -2.36 -10.55 3.74
CA GLY A 111 -3.24 -10.11 2.66
C GLY A 111 -2.66 -9.90 1.29
N ILE A 112 -3.40 -9.12 0.50
CA ILE A 112 -3.01 -8.75 -0.85
C ILE A 112 -3.07 -7.23 -1.01
N LEU A 113 -2.01 -6.68 -1.58
CA LEU A 113 -1.91 -5.30 -2.02
C LEU A 113 -1.90 -5.26 -3.54
N LEU A 114 -2.84 -4.54 -4.16
CA LEU A 114 -2.95 -4.43 -5.60
C LEU A 114 -3.06 -2.97 -6.07
N GLY A 115 -2.21 -2.60 -7.02
CA GLY A 115 -2.45 -1.45 -7.90
C GLY A 115 -2.37 -0.10 -7.20
N ASN A 116 -1.35 0.13 -6.36
CA ASN A 116 -1.20 1.41 -5.67
C ASN A 116 -0.22 2.32 -6.39
N ASP A 117 -0.69 3.52 -6.73
CA ASP A 117 0.10 4.50 -7.45
C ASP A 117 0.40 5.74 -6.60
N GLY A 118 1.60 6.30 -6.76
CA GLY A 118 1.89 7.51 -5.98
C GLY A 118 3.03 8.39 -6.42
N GLN A 119 2.87 9.68 -6.11
CA GLN A 119 3.92 10.68 -6.23
C GLN A 119 4.43 11.11 -4.86
N GLY A 120 5.73 10.96 -4.62
CA GLY A 120 6.40 11.44 -3.41
C GLY A 120 7.13 10.34 -2.65
N LYS A 121 6.59 9.93 -1.50
CA LYS A 121 7.17 8.91 -0.63
C LYS A 121 6.15 7.83 -0.31
N MET A 122 6.38 6.64 -0.84
CA MET A 122 5.58 5.44 -0.58
C MET A 122 6.38 4.49 0.32
N ARG A 123 5.68 3.80 1.21
CA ARG A 123 6.26 2.75 2.03
C ARG A 123 5.21 1.68 2.26
N GLU A 124 5.56 0.46 1.90
CA GLU A 124 4.72 -0.71 2.10
C GLU A 124 5.48 -1.69 2.97
N TYR A 125 4.71 -2.31 3.86
CA TYR A 125 5.16 -3.41 4.68
C TYR A 125 4.09 -4.49 4.62
N ILE A 126 4.49 -5.68 4.19
CA ILE A 126 3.64 -6.86 4.16
C ILE A 126 4.33 -7.95 4.97
N GLU A 127 3.70 -8.45 6.02
CA GLU A 127 4.26 -9.58 6.79
C GLU A 127 4.05 -10.90 6.03
N SER A 128 2.82 -11.18 5.61
CA SER A 128 2.52 -12.33 4.76
C SER A 128 1.58 -11.94 3.63
N GLY A 129 1.97 -12.15 2.38
CA GLY A 129 1.04 -11.79 1.30
C GLY A 129 1.59 -11.66 -0.11
N ILE A 130 0.80 -10.96 -0.92
CA ILE A 130 1.12 -10.68 -2.31
C ILE A 130 1.06 -9.16 -2.52
N LEU A 131 2.08 -8.63 -3.18
CA LEU A 131 2.14 -7.27 -3.68
C LEU A 131 2.14 -7.31 -5.21
N LEU A 132 1.18 -6.63 -5.83
CA LEU A 132 0.99 -6.64 -7.28
C LEU A 132 0.79 -5.23 -7.85
N GLY A 133 1.66 -4.82 -8.77
CA GLY A 133 1.39 -3.72 -9.69
C GLY A 133 1.42 -2.34 -9.06
N ASN A 134 2.36 -2.05 -8.16
CA ASN A 134 2.47 -0.72 -7.56
C ASN A 134 3.44 0.17 -8.33
N ASP A 135 2.95 1.34 -8.75
CA ASP A 135 3.75 2.29 -9.51
C ASP A 135 4.03 3.58 -8.75
N GLY A 136 5.21 4.17 -8.96
CA GLY A 136 5.46 5.43 -8.27
C GLY A 136 6.57 6.32 -8.78
N GLN A 137 6.40 7.61 -8.54
CA GLN A 137 7.41 8.64 -8.76
C GLN A 137 7.95 9.16 -7.43
N GLY A 138 9.27 9.10 -7.24
CA GLY A 138 9.97 9.67 -6.09
C GLY A 138 10.75 8.65 -5.28
N LYS A 139 10.26 8.30 -4.09
CA LYS A 139 10.91 7.34 -3.18
C LYS A 139 9.93 6.26 -2.76
N MET A 140 10.19 5.05 -3.21
CA MET A 140 9.44 3.85 -2.87
C MET A 140 10.28 2.96 -1.97
N ARG A 141 9.62 2.30 -1.02
CA ARG A 141 10.23 1.26 -0.18
C ARG A 141 9.21 0.18 0.09
N GLU A 142 9.57 -1.02 -0.25
CA GLU A 142 8.77 -2.21 0.01
C GLU A 142 9.56 -3.13 0.92
N TYR A 143 8.84 -3.72 1.87
CA TYR A 143 9.32 -4.78 2.73
C TYR A 143 8.28 -5.88 2.73
N ILE A 144 8.69 -7.08 2.39
CA ILE A 144 7.86 -8.28 2.46
C ILE A 144 8.61 -9.31 3.30
N GLU A 145 8.02 -9.77 4.40
CA GLU A 145 8.63 -10.83 5.20
C GLU A 145 8.42 -12.19 4.52
N SER A 146 7.20 -12.54 4.16
CA SER A 146 6.90 -13.75 3.40
C SER A 146 5.91 -13.48 2.28
N GLY A 147 6.28 -13.72 1.03
CA GLY A 147 5.32 -13.45 -0.04
C GLY A 147 5.81 -13.39 -1.47
N ILE A 148 4.97 -12.77 -2.29
CA ILE A 148 5.23 -12.59 -3.72
C ILE A 148 5.15 -11.09 -4.05
N LEU A 149 6.15 -10.59 -4.78
CA LEU A 149 6.18 -9.26 -5.37
C LEU A 149 6.11 -9.37 -6.89
N LEU A 150 5.12 -8.73 -7.52
CA LEU A 150 4.85 -8.83 -8.95
C LEU A 150 4.67 -7.44 -9.57
N GLY A 151 5.42 -7.11 -10.62
CA GLY A 151 5.03 -6.02 -11.52
C GLY A 151 5.12 -4.60 -10.95
N ASN A 152 6.04 -4.30 -10.02
CA ASN A 152 6.15 -2.94 -9.48
C ASN A 152 7.11 -2.08 -10.29
N ASP A 153 6.62 -0.93 -10.76
CA ASP A 153 7.40 0.00 -11.54
C ASP A 153 7.64 1.34 -10.85
N GLY A 154 8.74 2.03 -11.20
CA GLY A 154 8.90 3.37 -10.65
C GLY A 154 10.03 4.22 -11.17
N GLN A 155 9.87 5.53 -10.96
CA GLN A 155 10.87 6.53 -11.27
C GLN A 155 11.44 7.14 -9.98
N GLY A 156 12.76 7.17 -9.85
CA GLY A 156 13.47 7.84 -8.76
C GLY A 156 14.32 6.89 -7.92
N LYS A 157 13.90 6.63 -6.68
CA LYS A 157 14.62 5.75 -5.74
C LYS A 157 13.71 4.66 -5.22
N MET A 158 13.96 3.44 -5.64
CA MET A 158 13.26 2.24 -5.20
C MET A 158 14.18 1.43 -4.29
N ARG A 159 13.61 0.84 -3.24
CA ARG A 159 14.28 -0.14 -2.40
C ARG A 159 13.31 -1.27 -2.08
N GLU A 160 13.74 -2.48 -2.35
CA GLU A 160 12.96 -3.68 -2.09
C GLU A 160 13.75 -4.60 -1.18
N TYR A 161 13.04 -5.16 -0.22
CA TYR A 161 13.52 -6.18 0.69
C TYR A 161 12.46 -7.27 0.78
N ILE A 162 12.87 -8.50 0.51
CA ILE A 162 12.05 -9.69 0.74
C ILE A 162 12.86 -10.63 1.63
N GLU A 163 12.30 -11.05 2.76
CA GLU A 163 12.96 -12.05 3.61
C GLU A 163 12.82 -13.45 2.99
N SER A 164 11.59 -13.87 2.69
CA SER A 164 11.32 -15.13 1.99
C SER A 164 10.28 -14.94 0.90
N GLY A 165 10.61 -15.28 -0.36
CA GLY A 165 9.60 -15.12 -1.40
C GLY A 165 10.05 -15.15 -2.84
N ILE A 166 9.13 -14.72 -3.69
CA ILE A 166 9.33 -14.65 -5.13
C ILE A 166 9.12 -13.20 -5.58
N ARG A 167 10.01 -12.72 -6.46
CA ARG A 167 9.87 -11.42 -7.10
C ARG A 167 9.95 -11.57 -8.61
N LEU A 168 8.92 -11.11 -9.33
CA LEU A 168 8.81 -11.22 -10.78
C LEU A 168 8.49 -9.87 -11.44
N GLY A 169 9.24 -9.49 -12.48
CA GLY A 169 8.75 -8.52 -13.48
C GLY A 169 8.70 -7.07 -13.03
N ASN A 170 9.73 -6.56 -12.33
CA ASN A 170 9.70 -5.19 -11.79
C ASN A 170 10.70 -4.28 -12.49
N ASP A 171 10.21 -3.14 -12.99
CA ASP A 171 10.99 -2.21 -13.80
C ASP A 171 11.20 -0.86 -13.11
N GLY A 172 12.19 -0.09 -13.58
CA GLY A 172 12.31 1.26 -13.06
C GLY A 172 13.41 2.11 -13.62
N GLN A 173 13.28 3.42 -13.39
CA GLN A 173 14.26 4.43 -13.77
C GLN A 173 14.86 5.11 -12.55
N GLY A 174 16.19 5.22 -12.49
CA GLY A 174 16.91 5.95 -11.46
C GLY A 174 17.81 5.07 -10.60
N LYS A 175 17.52 4.93 -9.32
CA LYS A 175 18.32 4.15 -8.35
C LYS A 175 17.47 3.06 -7.73
N MET A 176 17.78 1.82 -8.06
CA MET A 176 17.12 0.63 -7.53
C MET A 176 18.08 -0.13 -6.63
N ARG A 177 17.57 -0.63 -5.51
CA ARG A 177 18.29 -1.56 -4.64
C ARG A 177 17.34 -2.66 -4.21
N LYS A 178 17.78 -3.89 -4.35
CA LYS A 178 16.97 -5.06 -4.10
C LYS A 178 17.74 -6.00 -3.20
N TYR A 179 17.02 -6.60 -2.28
CA TYR A 179 17.55 -7.57 -1.34
C TYR A 179 16.53 -8.68 -1.21
N ILE A 180 16.97 -9.91 -1.40
CA ILE A 180 16.22 -11.13 -1.09
C ILE A 180 17.09 -11.96 -0.16
N GLU A 181 16.61 -12.31 1.02
CA GLU A 181 17.31 -13.25 1.88
C GLU A 181 17.16 -14.68 1.34
N SER A 182 15.92 -15.11 1.08
CA SER A 182 15.65 -16.42 0.49
C SER A 182 14.61 -16.34 -0.63
N GLY A 183 14.95 -16.89 -1.81
CA GLY A 183 13.95 -17.21 -2.83
C GLY A 183 14.33 -16.88 -4.27
N ILE A 184 13.39 -16.36 -5.06
CA ILE A 184 13.54 -16.24 -6.51
C ILE A 184 13.41 -14.79 -6.95
N LEU A 185 14.34 -14.35 -7.79
CA LEU A 185 14.31 -13.06 -8.48
C LEU A 185 14.28 -13.30 -9.99
N HIS A 186 13.26 -12.78 -10.66
CA HIS A 186 13.09 -12.95 -12.10
C HIS A 186 12.65 -11.68 -12.83
N GLY A 187 13.22 -11.44 -14.02
CA GLY A 187 12.66 -10.52 -15.01
C GLY A 187 12.71 -9.05 -14.59
N ASN A 188 13.87 -8.56 -14.17
CA ASN A 188 14.01 -7.16 -13.75
C ASN A 188 14.64 -6.30 -14.83
N ASP A 189 13.92 -5.28 -15.26
CA ASP A 189 14.48 -4.32 -16.20
C ASP A 189 14.64 -2.94 -15.56
N GLY A 190 15.43 -2.09 -16.21
CA GLY A 190 15.42 -0.68 -15.86
C GLY A 190 16.67 0.10 -16.20
N GLN A 191 16.56 1.41 -16.01
CA GLN A 191 17.55 2.38 -16.46
C GLN A 191 18.19 3.10 -15.26
N GLY A 192 19.51 3.17 -15.23
CA GLY A 192 20.26 3.95 -14.24
C GLY A 192 21.21 3.13 -13.38
N LYS A 193 21.01 3.13 -12.06
CA LYS A 193 21.86 2.40 -11.10
C LYS A 193 21.04 1.31 -10.41
N MET A 194 21.36 0.07 -10.70
CA MET A 194 20.73 -1.11 -10.12
C MET A 194 21.72 -1.83 -9.21
N ARG A 195 21.24 -2.31 -8.06
CA ARG A 195 21.96 -3.23 -7.19
C ARG A 195 21.01 -4.29 -6.70
N GLU A 196 21.39 -5.53 -6.89
CA GLU A 196 20.61 -6.68 -6.45
C GLU A 196 21.49 -7.57 -5.58
N TYR A 197 20.91 -8.08 -4.52
CA TYR A 197 21.55 -8.97 -3.57
C TYR A 197 20.59 -10.10 -3.24
N ILE A 198 21.07 -11.33 -3.36
CA ILE A 198 20.36 -12.54 -2.95
C ILE A 198 21.28 -13.31 -2.01
N GLU A 199 20.84 -13.58 -0.78
CA GLU A 199 21.63 -14.37 0.17
C GLU A 199 21.52 -15.87 -0.11
N SER A 200 20.33 -16.34 -0.49
CA SER A 200 20.08 -17.71 -0.91
C SER A 200 18.97 -17.76 -1.96
N GLY A 201 19.23 -18.43 -3.08
CA GLY A 201 18.19 -18.69 -4.08
C GLY A 201 18.63 -18.49 -5.53
N ILE A 202 17.70 -18.02 -6.35
CA ILE A 202 17.82 -18.05 -7.82
C ILE A 202 17.65 -16.65 -8.42
N LEU A 203 18.56 -16.29 -9.32
CA LEU A 203 18.49 -15.09 -10.15
C LEU A 203 18.30 -15.46 -11.62
N LEU A 204 17.26 -14.92 -12.28
CA LEU A 204 16.95 -15.23 -13.68
C LEU A 204 16.54 -13.98 -14.47
N GLY A 205 17.27 -13.67 -15.55
CA GLY A 205 16.76 -12.82 -16.62
C GLY A 205 16.62 -11.33 -16.28
N ASN A 206 17.63 -10.72 -15.69
CA ASN A 206 17.67 -9.26 -15.52
C ASN A 206 18.23 -8.56 -16.76
N VAL A 207 17.57 -7.49 -17.22
CA VAL A 207 18.05 -6.68 -18.35
C VAL A 207 18.03 -5.19 -18.00
N GLY A 208 19.17 -4.62 -17.62
CA GLY A 208 19.27 -3.20 -17.31
C GLY A 208 20.13 -2.39 -18.28
N GLN A 209 19.86 -1.09 -18.37
CA GLN A 209 20.75 -0.12 -19.00
C GLN A 209 21.38 0.80 -17.94
N GLY A 210 22.72 0.85 -17.90
CA GLY A 210 23.47 1.68 -16.95
C GLY A 210 24.41 0.87 -16.07
N LYS A 211 24.52 1.23 -14.78
CA LYS A 211 25.40 0.53 -13.83
C LYS A 211 24.61 -0.51 -13.05
N ILE A 212 24.88 -1.78 -13.33
CA ILE A 212 24.27 -2.94 -12.66
C ILE A 212 25.33 -3.60 -11.77
N ARG A 213 24.91 -4.07 -10.59
CA ARG A 213 25.70 -4.97 -9.74
C ARG A 213 24.78 -6.01 -9.13
N GLU A 214 25.15 -7.26 -9.29
CA GLU A 214 24.43 -8.41 -8.77
C GLU A 214 25.36 -9.17 -7.82
N TYR A 215 24.82 -9.63 -6.71
CA TYR A 215 25.52 -10.42 -5.71
C TYR A 215 24.61 -11.58 -5.33
N ILE A 216 25.12 -12.79 -5.44
CA ILE A 216 24.44 -14.01 -5.00
C ILE A 216 25.42 -14.73 -4.08
N GLU A 217 25.03 -14.91 -2.82
CA GLU A 217 25.69 -15.86 -1.94
C GLU A 217 25.00 -17.22 -2.14
N SER A 218 25.78 -18.30 -2.21
CA SER A 218 25.25 -19.65 -2.39
C SER A 218 25.76 -20.52 -1.26
N VAL A 219 24.91 -20.76 -0.25
CA VAL A 219 25.21 -21.73 0.81
C VAL A 219 24.96 -23.13 0.25
N HIS A 220 26.03 -23.93 0.12
CA HIS A 220 25.98 -25.33 -0.33
C HIS A 220 25.49 -26.26 0.78
#